data_AF-A0A6M5CFJ5-F1
#
_entry.id   AF-A0A6M5CFJ5-F1
#
_cell.length_a   1.000
_cell.length_b   1.000
_cell.length_c   1.000
_cell.angle_alpha   90.00
_cell.angle_beta   90.00
_cell.angle_gamma   90.00
#
_symmetry.space_group_name_H-M   'P 1'
#
loop_
_entity.id
_entity.type
_entity.pdbx_description
1 polymer ?
#
loop_
_entity_poly.entity_id
_entity_poly.type
_entity_poly.pdbx_seq_one_letter_code
_entity_poly.pdbx_strand_id
1 'polypeptide(L)'
;MRNIVRHQIETLERWLRRLIDDVVRDHYGGTLLSLPMKKEALNKALLRRETEPSRYPREVDALLFDDVIAIICNRQQYVHFQDALSDAFQNGENEARTYLKRIVDPRNPLSHANEITSHQALQAMCYSTDILESLKAYYKKINMAQTYNAPSFIRIWDDRGNVGEAIQLPTDGAVRHLDFKETQLRPGDVLLLEVQPDESFPEDSYNIRWVVNNISPPQYGKGRKFSVVLENRHVSANGFMVSVEMISNKDWHRYGNADDRIGLRYSILPPV
;
A
#
# COMPACT_ATOMS: atom_id res chain seq x y z
N MET A 1 -20.67 1.44 -24.23
CA MET A 1 -20.42 0.06 -23.77
C MET A 1 -19.01 -0.42 -24.13
N ARG A 2 -18.60 -0.42 -25.41
CA ARG A 2 -17.25 -0.86 -25.87
C ARG A 2 -16.07 -0.33 -25.05
N ASN A 3 -15.99 1.00 -24.86
CA ASN A 3 -14.88 1.62 -24.12
C ASN A 3 -14.85 1.22 -22.64
N ILE A 4 -16.01 0.98 -22.03
CA ILE A 4 -16.13 0.55 -20.63
C ILE A 4 -15.56 -0.88 -20.49
N VAL A 5 -15.99 -1.80 -21.36
CA VAL A 5 -15.49 -3.19 -21.37
C VAL A 5 -13.99 -3.22 -21.63
N ARG A 6 -13.52 -2.44 -22.60
CA ARG A 6 -12.08 -2.32 -22.88
C ARG A 6 -11.30 -1.85 -21.66
N HIS A 7 -11.76 -0.78 -21.00
CA HIS A 7 -11.11 -0.24 -19.80
C HIS A 7 -11.09 -1.26 -18.66
N GLN A 8 -12.19 -2.02 -18.47
CA GLN A 8 -12.28 -3.06 -17.46
C GLN A 8 -11.26 -4.18 -17.71
N ILE A 9 -11.15 -4.65 -18.96
CA ILE A 9 -10.17 -5.68 -19.33
C ILE A 9 -8.74 -5.14 -19.17
N GLU A 10 -8.45 -3.92 -19.65
CA GLU A 10 -7.13 -3.31 -19.48
C GLU A 10 -6.75 -3.16 -17.99
N THR A 11 -7.73 -2.85 -17.13
CA THR A 11 -7.54 -2.80 -15.68
C THR A 11 -7.23 -4.18 -15.13
N LEU A 12 -8.01 -5.20 -15.49
CA LEU A 12 -7.75 -6.60 -15.11
C LEU A 12 -6.34 -7.03 -15.52
N GLU A 13 -5.93 -6.78 -16.77
CA GLU A 13 -4.60 -7.17 -17.24
C GLU A 13 -3.48 -6.52 -16.40
N ARG A 14 -3.63 -5.25 -15.99
CA ARG A 14 -2.66 -4.56 -15.12
C ARG A 14 -2.56 -5.21 -13.74
N TRP A 15 -3.70 -5.54 -13.13
CA TRP A 15 -3.73 -6.18 -11.81
C TRP A 15 -3.14 -7.60 -11.84
N LEU A 16 -3.43 -8.38 -12.88
CA LEU A 16 -2.85 -9.71 -13.05
C LEU A 16 -1.33 -9.63 -13.30
N ARG A 17 -0.85 -8.69 -14.11
CA ARG A 17 0.58 -8.46 -14.31
C ARG A 17 1.28 -8.05 -13.02
N ARG A 18 0.65 -7.22 -12.18
CA ARG A 18 1.16 -6.89 -10.84
C ARG A 18 1.27 -8.13 -9.96
N LEU A 19 0.23 -8.97 -9.93
CA LEU A 19 0.29 -10.23 -9.18
C LEU A 19 1.43 -11.14 -9.64
N ILE A 20 1.67 -11.24 -10.95
CA ILE A 20 2.82 -11.98 -11.49
C ILE A 20 4.14 -11.36 -11.03
N ASP A 21 4.27 -10.03 -11.06
CA ASP A 21 5.48 -9.32 -10.63
C ASP A 21 5.83 -9.64 -9.17
N ASP A 22 4.83 -9.59 -8.29
CA ASP A 22 4.98 -9.87 -6.87
C ASP A 22 5.39 -11.34 -6.64
N VAL A 23 4.69 -12.30 -7.28
CA VAL A 23 5.03 -13.74 -7.19
C VAL A 23 6.42 -14.04 -7.75
N VAL A 24 6.82 -13.41 -8.86
CA VAL A 24 8.14 -13.60 -9.46
C VAL A 24 9.25 -13.07 -8.56
N ARG A 25 9.03 -11.93 -7.90
CA ARG A 25 9.97 -11.39 -6.91
C ARG A 25 10.12 -12.30 -5.71
N ASP A 26 9.00 -12.75 -5.15
CA ASP A 26 8.99 -13.48 -3.88
C ASP A 26 9.47 -14.94 -4.03
N HIS A 27 9.14 -15.61 -5.14
CA HIS A 27 9.38 -17.05 -5.31
C HIS A 27 10.39 -17.40 -6.40
N TYR A 28 10.70 -16.48 -7.29
CA TYR A 28 11.49 -16.78 -8.49
C TYR A 28 12.65 -15.79 -8.71
N GLY A 29 13.06 -15.04 -7.69
CA GLY A 29 14.26 -14.19 -7.75
C GLY A 29 14.12 -12.96 -8.67
N GLY A 30 12.90 -12.55 -9.01
CA GLY A 30 12.61 -11.26 -9.63
C GLY A 30 12.76 -11.17 -11.16
N THR A 31 12.97 -12.28 -11.88
CA THR A 31 13.00 -12.27 -13.34
C THR A 31 11.95 -13.21 -13.94
N LEU A 32 11.34 -12.86 -15.07
CA LEU A 32 10.38 -13.74 -15.73
C LEU A 32 11.01 -15.07 -16.17
N LEU A 33 12.29 -15.05 -16.55
CA LEU A 33 13.03 -16.21 -17.05
C LEU A 33 13.21 -17.33 -16.03
N SER A 34 12.99 -17.11 -14.75
CA SER A 34 13.05 -18.18 -13.74
C SER A 34 11.76 -18.98 -13.63
N LEU A 35 10.67 -18.53 -14.25
CA LEU A 35 9.41 -19.27 -14.24
C LEU A 35 9.56 -20.65 -14.93
N PRO A 36 8.96 -21.73 -14.36
CA PRO A 36 8.97 -23.08 -14.91
C PRO A 36 7.99 -23.23 -16.08
N MET A 37 8.24 -22.49 -17.17
CA MET A 37 7.48 -22.56 -18.42
C MET A 37 8.36 -22.40 -19.66
N LYS A 38 7.76 -22.60 -20.84
CA LYS A 38 8.45 -22.47 -22.13
C LYS A 38 9.08 -21.07 -22.26
N LYS A 39 10.40 -21.03 -22.42
CA LYS A 39 11.18 -19.78 -22.48
C LYS A 39 10.86 -18.94 -23.71
N GLU A 40 10.34 -19.53 -24.79
CA GLU A 40 9.96 -18.82 -26.02
C GLU A 40 8.97 -17.68 -25.77
N ALA A 41 7.94 -17.91 -24.95
CA ALA A 41 6.93 -16.89 -24.63
C ALA A 41 7.53 -15.75 -23.79
N LEU A 42 8.39 -16.12 -22.83
CA LEU A 42 9.07 -15.18 -21.94
C LEU A 42 10.08 -14.31 -22.71
N ASN A 43 10.89 -14.92 -23.57
CA ASN A 43 11.84 -14.23 -24.43
C ASN A 43 11.15 -13.23 -25.37
N LYS A 44 9.95 -13.56 -25.89
CA LYS A 44 9.16 -12.61 -26.68
C LYS A 44 8.73 -11.39 -25.86
N ALA A 45 8.34 -11.57 -24.60
CA ALA A 45 8.00 -10.46 -23.72
C ALA A 45 9.23 -9.58 -23.41
N LEU A 46 10.38 -10.21 -23.13
CA LEU A 46 11.64 -9.48 -22.91
C LEU A 46 12.06 -8.67 -24.14
N LEU A 47 12.00 -9.28 -25.33
CA LEU A 47 12.32 -8.59 -26.58
C LEU A 47 11.39 -7.39 -26.83
N ARG A 48 10.08 -7.53 -26.56
CA ARG A 48 9.13 -6.40 -26.65
C ARG A 48 9.50 -5.27 -25.68
N ARG A 49 9.90 -5.60 -24.45
CA ARG A 49 10.36 -4.62 -23.46
C ARG A 49 11.62 -3.90 -23.92
N GLU A 50 12.61 -4.63 -24.45
CA GLU A 50 13.84 -4.04 -25.00
C GLU A 50 13.56 -3.10 -26.17
N THR A 51 12.55 -3.43 -26.98
CA THR A 51 12.16 -2.63 -28.16
C THR A 51 11.37 -1.38 -27.78
N GLU A 52 10.52 -1.47 -26.75
CA GLU A 52 9.63 -0.39 -26.30
C GLU A 52 9.71 -0.15 -24.77
N PRO A 53 10.89 0.24 -24.22
CA PRO A 53 11.11 0.29 -22.78
C PRO A 53 10.24 1.33 -22.06
N SER A 54 9.94 2.45 -22.72
CA SER A 54 9.05 3.49 -22.17
C SER A 54 7.60 3.02 -22.04
N ARG A 55 7.18 2.06 -22.88
CA ARG A 55 5.83 1.48 -22.85
C ARG A 55 5.73 0.34 -21.85
N TYR A 56 6.81 -0.40 -21.65
CA TYR A 56 6.87 -1.57 -20.78
C TYR A 56 7.96 -1.38 -19.70
N PRO A 57 7.67 -0.67 -18.60
CA PRO A 57 8.66 -0.41 -17.55
C PRO A 57 9.21 -1.69 -16.92
N ARG A 58 8.35 -2.68 -16.67
CA ARG A 58 8.70 -3.99 -16.10
C ARG A 58 8.58 -5.10 -17.13
N GLU A 59 9.25 -6.23 -16.87
CA GLU A 59 9.16 -7.42 -17.72
C GLU A 59 7.72 -7.93 -17.88
N VAL A 60 6.96 -7.92 -16.78
CA VAL A 60 5.55 -8.32 -16.77
C VAL A 60 4.65 -7.43 -17.63
N ASP A 61 5.02 -6.15 -17.81
CA ASP A 61 4.21 -5.19 -18.56
C ASP A 61 4.17 -5.52 -20.06
N ALA A 62 5.18 -6.25 -20.56
CA ALA A 62 5.30 -6.68 -21.95
C ALA A 62 4.58 -8.02 -22.26
N LEU A 63 3.99 -8.68 -21.26
CA LEU A 63 3.23 -9.93 -21.43
C LEU A 63 1.90 -9.66 -22.15
N LEU A 64 1.56 -10.50 -23.14
CA LEU A 64 0.19 -10.49 -23.70
C LEU A 64 -0.77 -11.17 -22.74
N PHE A 65 -2.07 -10.97 -22.94
CA PHE A 65 -3.08 -11.54 -22.06
C PHE A 65 -3.04 -13.08 -22.07
N ASP A 66 -2.82 -13.72 -23.22
CA ASP A 66 -2.59 -15.16 -23.29
C ASP A 66 -1.34 -15.61 -22.51
N ASP A 67 -0.26 -14.82 -22.52
CA ASP A 67 0.95 -15.11 -21.74
C ASP A 67 0.65 -15.04 -20.23
N VAL A 68 -0.12 -14.02 -19.80
CA VAL A 68 -0.60 -13.86 -18.41
C VAL A 68 -1.43 -15.07 -17.97
N ILE A 69 -2.36 -15.54 -18.79
CA ILE A 69 -3.18 -16.74 -18.51
C ILE A 69 -2.30 -17.99 -18.45
N ALA A 70 -1.33 -18.13 -19.36
CA ALA A 70 -0.41 -19.25 -19.38
C ALA A 70 0.43 -19.32 -18.10
N ILE A 71 0.89 -18.17 -17.59
CA ILE A 71 1.61 -18.05 -16.33
C ILE A 71 0.67 -18.41 -15.17
N ILE A 72 -0.39 -17.64 -14.96
CA ILE A 72 -1.21 -17.77 -13.74
C ILE A 72 -1.78 -19.17 -13.62
N CYS A 73 -2.28 -19.76 -14.70
CA CYS A 73 -2.95 -21.06 -14.65
C CYS A 73 -1.99 -22.27 -14.80
N ASN A 74 -0.67 -22.08 -14.81
CA ASN A 74 0.26 -23.21 -14.88
C ASN A 74 0.22 -24.00 -13.57
N ARG A 75 -0.07 -25.31 -13.68
CA ARG A 75 -0.27 -26.23 -12.55
C ARG A 75 0.88 -26.23 -11.54
N GLN A 76 2.13 -26.06 -11.97
CA GLN A 76 3.29 -26.10 -11.07
C GLN A 76 3.42 -24.84 -10.20
N GLN A 77 2.85 -23.72 -10.65
CA GLN A 77 3.00 -22.42 -9.99
C GLN A 77 1.67 -21.83 -9.51
N TYR A 78 0.52 -22.44 -9.86
CA TYR A 78 -0.81 -21.98 -9.45
C TYR A 78 -0.94 -21.84 -7.93
N VAL A 79 -0.23 -22.67 -7.15
CA VAL A 79 -0.18 -22.57 -5.68
C VAL A 79 0.22 -21.18 -5.18
N HIS A 80 1.08 -20.45 -5.91
CA HIS A 80 1.49 -19.09 -5.56
C HIS A 80 0.45 -18.02 -5.94
N PHE A 81 -0.50 -18.35 -6.81
CA PHE A 81 -1.57 -17.46 -7.25
C PHE A 81 -2.92 -17.76 -6.58
N GLN A 82 -3.04 -18.93 -5.95
CA GLN A 82 -4.31 -19.47 -5.45
C GLN A 82 -4.96 -18.55 -4.42
N ASP A 83 -4.19 -18.05 -3.44
CA ASP A 83 -4.73 -17.17 -2.40
C ASP A 83 -5.27 -15.84 -2.96
N ALA A 84 -4.67 -15.36 -4.07
CA ALA A 84 -5.11 -14.13 -4.72
C ALA A 84 -6.38 -14.30 -5.56
N LEU A 85 -6.68 -15.54 -5.96
CA LEU A 85 -7.72 -15.88 -6.93
C LEU A 85 -8.84 -16.73 -6.34
N SER A 86 -8.75 -17.15 -5.08
CA SER A 86 -9.68 -18.10 -4.46
C SER A 86 -11.11 -17.61 -4.39
N ASP A 87 -11.33 -16.29 -4.27
CA ASP A 87 -12.67 -15.71 -4.20
C ASP A 87 -13.35 -15.72 -5.57
N ALA A 88 -12.57 -15.64 -6.65
CA ALA A 88 -13.07 -15.73 -8.03
C ALA A 88 -13.12 -17.18 -8.55
N PHE A 89 -12.18 -18.03 -8.16
CA PHE A 89 -12.00 -19.40 -8.66
C PHE A 89 -11.76 -20.37 -7.49
N GLN A 90 -12.82 -21.06 -7.07
CA GLN A 90 -12.79 -21.98 -5.94
C GLN A 90 -12.22 -23.37 -6.31
N ASN A 91 -12.27 -23.71 -7.60
CA ASN A 91 -11.97 -25.05 -8.15
C ASN A 91 -10.62 -25.08 -8.90
N GLY A 92 -9.68 -24.22 -8.52
CA GLY A 92 -8.29 -24.31 -8.95
C GLY A 92 -8.00 -23.84 -10.38
N GLU A 93 -6.89 -24.32 -10.94
CA GLU A 93 -6.26 -23.73 -12.12
C GLU A 93 -7.05 -23.92 -13.41
N ASN A 94 -7.81 -25.03 -13.53
CA ASN A 94 -8.60 -25.33 -14.71
C ASN A 94 -9.86 -24.45 -14.79
N GLU A 95 -10.48 -24.17 -13.64
CA GLU A 95 -11.57 -23.21 -13.54
C GLU A 95 -11.08 -21.81 -13.91
N ALA A 96 -10.00 -21.36 -13.28
CA ALA A 96 -9.37 -20.07 -13.59
C ALA A 96 -9.07 -19.92 -15.09
N ARG A 97 -8.47 -20.95 -15.69
CA ARG A 97 -8.15 -20.97 -17.13
C ARG A 97 -9.40 -20.85 -17.99
N THR A 98 -10.49 -21.52 -17.60
CA THR A 98 -11.74 -21.52 -18.36
C THR A 98 -12.36 -20.13 -18.40
N TYR A 99 -12.46 -19.46 -17.26
CA TYR A 99 -13.05 -18.13 -17.17
C TYR A 99 -12.16 -17.04 -17.76
N LEU A 100 -10.86 -17.08 -17.53
CA LEU A 100 -9.93 -16.13 -18.16
C LEU A 100 -9.95 -16.25 -19.70
N LYS A 101 -10.04 -17.46 -20.26
CA LYS A 101 -10.19 -17.65 -21.72
C LYS A 101 -11.46 -17.04 -22.28
N ARG A 102 -12.58 -17.04 -21.54
CA ARG A 102 -13.83 -16.37 -21.97
C ARG A 102 -13.68 -14.86 -22.09
N ILE A 103 -12.68 -14.25 -21.44
CA ILE A 103 -12.35 -12.83 -21.57
C ILE A 103 -11.50 -12.56 -22.83
N VAL A 104 -10.72 -13.53 -23.30
CA VAL A 104 -9.87 -13.41 -24.51
C VAL A 104 -10.74 -13.13 -25.75
N ASP A 105 -11.86 -13.83 -25.88
CA ASP A 105 -12.79 -13.71 -27.01
C ASP A 105 -13.28 -12.27 -27.25
N PRO A 106 -13.81 -11.53 -26.26
CA PRO A 106 -14.10 -10.09 -26.41
C PRO A 106 -12.87 -9.20 -26.48
N ARG A 107 -11.77 -9.57 -25.81
CA ARG A 107 -10.54 -8.75 -25.75
C ARG A 107 -9.90 -8.55 -27.11
N ASN A 108 -9.83 -9.61 -27.92
CA ASN A 108 -9.18 -9.56 -29.23
C ASN A 108 -9.86 -8.58 -30.21
N PRO A 109 -11.18 -8.65 -30.46
CA PRO A 109 -11.91 -7.64 -31.24
C PRO A 109 -11.73 -6.22 -30.68
N LEU A 110 -11.83 -6.04 -29.36
CA LEU A 110 -11.67 -4.73 -28.72
C LEU A 110 -10.29 -4.12 -28.95
N SER A 111 -9.23 -4.94 -28.99
CA SER A 111 -7.86 -4.49 -29.27
C SER A 111 -7.68 -3.97 -30.70
N HIS A 112 -8.51 -4.43 -31.64
CA HIS A 112 -8.55 -3.99 -33.03
C HIS A 112 -9.68 -2.99 -33.31
N ALA A 113 -10.28 -2.42 -32.25
CA ALA A 113 -11.41 -1.48 -32.32
C ALA A 113 -12.69 -2.03 -33.02
N ASN A 114 -12.83 -3.35 -33.10
CA ASN A 114 -14.01 -4.01 -33.65
C ASN A 114 -15.17 -4.00 -32.64
N GLU A 115 -16.38 -4.28 -33.15
CA GLU A 115 -17.58 -4.45 -32.31
C GLU A 115 -17.57 -5.79 -31.59
N ILE A 116 -18.26 -5.82 -30.45
CA ILE A 116 -18.53 -7.04 -29.67
C ILE A 116 -20.02 -7.14 -29.41
N THR A 117 -20.52 -8.36 -29.26
CA THR A 117 -21.92 -8.59 -28.90
C THR A 117 -22.20 -8.16 -27.45
N SER A 118 -23.46 -7.86 -27.14
CA SER A 118 -23.88 -7.56 -25.76
C SER A 118 -23.58 -8.72 -24.80
N HIS A 119 -23.69 -9.96 -25.26
CA HIS A 119 -23.37 -11.15 -24.48
C HIS A 119 -21.87 -11.21 -24.13
N GLN A 120 -20.99 -10.99 -25.11
CA GLN A 120 -19.55 -10.91 -24.89
C GLN A 120 -19.17 -9.76 -23.93
N ALA A 121 -19.84 -8.60 -24.07
CA ALA A 121 -19.64 -7.47 -23.17
C ALA A 121 -19.99 -7.82 -21.72
N LEU A 122 -21.15 -8.45 -21.49
CA LEU A 122 -21.58 -8.86 -20.16
C LEU A 122 -20.64 -9.90 -19.56
N GLN A 123 -20.25 -10.93 -20.32
CA GLN A 123 -19.31 -11.96 -19.84
C GLN A 123 -17.96 -11.35 -19.43
N ALA A 124 -17.38 -10.49 -20.28
CA ALA A 124 -16.13 -9.82 -19.96
C ALA A 124 -16.23 -8.99 -18.69
N MET A 125 -17.32 -8.22 -18.52
CA MET A 125 -17.53 -7.37 -17.36
C MET A 125 -17.67 -8.17 -16.07
N CYS A 126 -18.52 -9.21 -16.06
CA CYS A 126 -18.75 -10.02 -14.86
C CYS A 126 -17.46 -10.73 -14.44
N TYR A 127 -16.85 -11.52 -15.33
CA TYR A 127 -15.64 -12.26 -14.97
C TYR A 127 -14.48 -11.35 -14.59
N SER A 128 -14.30 -10.22 -15.27
CA SER A 128 -13.25 -9.27 -14.88
C SER A 128 -13.51 -8.66 -13.50
N THR A 129 -14.79 -8.40 -13.17
CA THR A 129 -15.17 -7.83 -11.86
C THR A 129 -14.89 -8.84 -10.75
N ASP A 130 -15.31 -10.09 -10.90
CA ASP A 130 -15.09 -11.14 -9.89
C ASP A 130 -13.59 -11.32 -9.59
N ILE A 131 -12.76 -11.35 -10.64
CA ILE A 131 -11.30 -11.46 -10.48
C ILE A 131 -10.73 -10.20 -9.81
N LEU A 132 -11.17 -9.00 -10.22
CA LEU A 132 -10.68 -7.76 -9.62
C LEU A 132 -11.04 -7.64 -8.14
N GLU A 133 -12.24 -8.05 -7.74
CA GLU A 133 -12.64 -8.06 -6.32
C GLU A 133 -11.83 -9.09 -5.53
N SER A 134 -11.59 -10.29 -6.08
CA SER A 134 -10.69 -11.28 -5.47
C SER A 134 -9.28 -10.72 -5.26
N LEU A 135 -8.72 -10.05 -6.27
CA LEU A 135 -7.39 -9.43 -6.17
C LEU A 135 -7.39 -8.30 -5.14
N LYS A 136 -8.41 -7.43 -5.12
CA LYS A 136 -8.52 -6.37 -4.11
C LYS A 136 -8.60 -6.95 -2.69
N ALA A 137 -9.37 -8.01 -2.49
CA ALA A 137 -9.46 -8.70 -1.20
C ALA A 137 -8.11 -9.26 -0.76
N TYR A 138 -7.38 -9.91 -1.68
CA TYR A 138 -6.03 -10.38 -1.45
C TYR A 138 -5.06 -9.27 -1.07
N TYR A 139 -4.96 -8.21 -1.88
CA TYR A 139 -4.06 -7.10 -1.58
C TYR A 139 -4.46 -6.36 -0.30
N LYS A 140 -5.75 -6.34 0.07
CA LYS A 140 -6.19 -5.85 1.38
C LYS A 140 -5.71 -6.74 2.51
N LYS A 141 -5.82 -8.07 2.36
CA LYS A 141 -5.36 -9.06 3.34
C LYS A 141 -3.86 -8.95 3.62
N ILE A 142 -3.05 -8.61 2.62
CA ILE A 142 -1.59 -8.40 2.76
C ILE A 142 -1.20 -6.91 2.93
N ASN A 143 -2.15 -6.05 3.34
CA ASN A 143 -1.98 -4.61 3.58
C ASN A 143 -1.53 -3.75 2.39
N MET A 144 -1.51 -4.29 1.18
CA MET A 144 -1.14 -3.61 -0.07
C MET A 144 -2.31 -2.91 -0.79
N ALA A 145 -3.46 -2.71 -0.14
CA ALA A 145 -4.62 -2.05 -0.75
C ALA A 145 -4.46 -0.52 -0.90
N GLN A 146 -3.59 0.11 -0.11
CA GLN A 146 -3.34 1.56 -0.21
C GLN A 146 -2.21 1.85 -1.21
N THR A 147 -2.39 2.91 -2.01
CA THR A 147 -1.39 3.42 -2.96
C THR A 147 -0.02 3.64 -2.30
N TYR A 148 -0.06 4.11 -1.05
CA TYR A 148 1.12 4.24 -0.18
C TYR A 148 0.99 3.24 0.97
N ASN A 149 1.23 1.96 0.67
CA ASN A 149 1.33 0.91 1.67
C ASN A 149 2.56 1.14 2.55
N ALA A 150 2.39 1.90 3.62
CA ALA A 150 3.45 2.29 4.53
C ALA A 150 2.89 2.31 5.95
N PRO A 151 3.72 2.01 6.96
CA PRO A 151 3.27 1.89 8.33
C PRO A 151 2.77 3.24 8.85
N SER A 152 1.78 3.20 9.74
CA SER A 152 1.16 4.38 10.33
C SER A 152 0.79 4.17 11.80
N PHE A 153 0.53 5.24 12.53
CA PHE A 153 0.05 5.17 13.90
C PHE A 153 -1.45 4.93 13.94
N ILE A 154 -1.89 4.01 14.81
CA ILE A 154 -3.30 3.76 15.11
C ILE A 154 -3.77 4.70 16.21
N ARG A 155 -2.96 4.84 17.27
CA ARG A 155 -3.34 5.54 18.51
C ARG A 155 -2.14 6.18 19.18
N ILE A 156 -2.38 7.24 19.95
CA ILE A 156 -1.39 7.94 20.77
C ILE A 156 -2.02 8.39 22.09
N TRP A 157 -1.28 8.34 23.19
CA TRP A 157 -1.76 8.75 24.51
C TRP A 157 -0.62 9.26 25.40
N ASP A 158 -1.01 9.85 26.53
CA ASP A 158 -0.08 10.30 27.56
C ASP A 158 -0.41 9.77 28.97
N ASP A 159 0.42 10.10 29.95
CA ASP A 159 0.24 9.76 31.37
C ASP A 159 -0.87 10.57 32.06
N ARG A 160 -1.45 11.57 31.40
CA ARG A 160 -2.52 12.45 31.92
C ARG A 160 -3.90 12.04 31.46
N GLY A 161 -4.00 10.91 30.76
CA GLY A 161 -5.26 10.33 30.29
C GLY A 161 -5.75 10.91 28.97
N ASN A 162 -4.95 11.74 28.28
CA ASN A 162 -5.28 12.18 26.94
C ASN A 162 -5.05 11.04 25.95
N VAL A 163 -5.99 10.87 25.03
CA VAL A 163 -5.97 9.82 24.00
C VAL A 163 -6.39 10.42 22.67
N GLY A 164 -5.64 10.12 21.62
CA GLY A 164 -6.02 10.42 20.24
C GLY A 164 -6.06 9.17 19.36
N GLU A 165 -7.19 8.96 18.71
CA GLU A 165 -7.35 7.95 17.66
C GLU A 165 -6.82 8.52 16.33
N ALA A 166 -5.66 8.07 15.91
CA ALA A 166 -4.94 8.66 14.77
C ALA A 166 -5.58 8.32 13.41
N ILE A 167 -6.35 7.23 13.34
CA ILE A 167 -7.03 6.74 12.12
C ILE A 167 -8.12 7.72 11.64
N GLN A 168 -8.75 8.45 12.57
CA GLN A 168 -9.93 9.28 12.27
C GLN A 168 -9.59 10.74 11.91
N LEU A 169 -8.31 11.11 11.99
CA LEU A 169 -7.90 12.49 11.84
C LEU A 169 -7.68 12.86 10.36
N PRO A 170 -8.25 13.98 9.88
CA PRO A 170 -7.94 14.49 8.55
C PRO A 170 -6.45 14.85 8.47
N THR A 171 -5.83 14.55 7.33
CA THR A 171 -4.42 14.90 7.10
C THR A 171 -4.35 16.31 6.53
N ASP A 172 -3.72 17.25 7.24
CA ASP A 172 -3.37 18.56 6.69
C ASP A 172 -1.95 18.50 6.12
N GLY A 173 -1.84 18.30 4.81
CA GLY A 173 -0.59 18.39 4.04
C GLY A 173 0.51 17.36 4.34
N ALA A 174 0.45 16.64 5.47
CA ALA A 174 1.27 15.50 5.92
C ALA A 174 1.10 15.20 7.42
N VAL A 175 0.49 16.11 8.18
CA VAL A 175 0.49 16.08 9.65
C VAL A 175 -0.93 16.00 10.19
N ARG A 176 -1.14 15.12 11.17
CA ARG A 176 -2.38 15.06 11.95
C ARG A 176 -2.14 15.73 13.29
N HIS A 177 -3.05 16.59 13.71
CA HIS A 177 -2.91 17.36 14.95
C HIS A 177 -3.89 16.88 16.02
N LEU A 178 -3.39 16.70 17.23
CA LEU A 178 -4.17 16.46 18.43
C LEU A 178 -3.94 17.60 19.40
N ASP A 179 -5.03 18.17 19.90
CA ASP A 179 -4.99 19.27 20.84
C ASP A 179 -5.34 18.76 22.24
N PHE A 180 -4.34 18.73 23.13
CA PHE A 180 -4.45 18.33 24.53
C PHE A 180 -4.29 19.54 25.46
N LYS A 181 -4.58 20.76 24.97
CA LYS A 181 -4.48 22.02 25.75
C LYS A 181 -5.37 22.08 27.00
N GLU A 182 -6.41 21.26 27.10
CA GLU A 182 -7.20 21.16 28.34
C GLU A 182 -6.34 20.67 29.52
N THR A 183 -5.30 19.87 29.23
CA THR A 183 -4.28 19.50 30.21
C THR A 183 -3.31 20.65 30.41
N GLN A 184 -3.37 21.28 31.58
CA GLN A 184 -2.45 22.34 31.98
C GLN A 184 -1.23 21.73 32.67
N LEU A 185 -0.04 22.02 32.13
CA LEU A 185 1.24 21.56 32.63
C LEU A 185 2.12 22.74 33.06
N ARG A 186 3.15 22.47 33.87
CA ARG A 186 4.09 23.48 34.35
C ARG A 186 5.55 23.01 34.24
N PRO A 187 6.51 23.95 34.25
CA PRO A 187 7.92 23.60 34.43
C PRO A 187 8.14 22.71 35.67
N GLY A 188 8.92 21.65 35.52
CA GLY A 188 9.15 20.61 36.52
C GLY A 188 8.32 19.34 36.32
N ASP A 189 7.19 19.42 35.61
CA ASP A 189 6.42 18.23 35.26
C ASP A 189 7.19 17.33 34.28
N VAL A 190 6.96 16.02 34.37
CA VAL A 190 7.40 15.05 33.36
C VAL A 190 6.18 14.66 32.54
N LEU A 191 6.29 14.77 31.22
CA LEU A 191 5.28 14.30 30.27
C LEU A 191 5.77 12.99 29.64
N LEU A 192 4.95 11.94 29.74
CA LEU A 192 5.22 10.64 29.14
C LEU A 192 4.24 10.38 28.00
N LEU A 193 4.76 10.07 26.84
CA LEU A 193 4.00 9.86 25.61
C LEU A 193 4.24 8.45 25.08
N GLU A 194 3.19 7.83 24.57
CA GLU A 194 3.27 6.51 23.95
C GLU A 194 2.40 6.44 22.68
N VAL A 195 2.88 5.68 21.71
CA VAL A 195 2.18 5.43 20.44
C VAL A 195 1.97 3.95 20.20
N GLN A 196 0.86 3.64 19.55
CA GLN A 196 0.56 2.34 18.97
C GLN A 196 0.71 2.41 17.44
N PRO A 197 1.77 1.82 16.87
CA PRO A 197 1.88 1.60 15.43
C PRO A 197 0.87 0.56 14.95
N ASP A 198 0.64 0.53 13.64
CA ASP A 198 -0.07 -0.55 12.98
C ASP A 198 0.75 -1.85 13.04
N GLU A 199 0.23 -2.83 13.79
CA GLU A 199 0.84 -4.15 14.01
C GLU A 199 0.84 -5.03 12.75
N SER A 200 0.18 -4.57 11.69
CA SER A 200 0.20 -5.22 10.38
C SER A 200 1.56 -5.10 9.66
N PHE A 201 2.47 -4.26 10.16
CA PHE A 201 3.85 -4.10 9.68
C PHE A 201 4.87 -4.60 10.71
N PRO A 202 5.93 -5.32 10.28
CA PRO A 202 7.02 -5.74 11.16
C PRO A 202 7.70 -4.57 11.87
N GLU A 203 8.07 -4.72 13.15
CA GLU A 203 8.68 -3.64 13.96
C GLU A 203 10.03 -3.17 13.43
N ASP A 204 10.77 -4.05 12.76
CA ASP A 204 12.07 -3.77 12.14
C ASP A 204 11.95 -3.05 10.79
N SER A 205 10.74 -2.92 10.24
CA SER A 205 10.49 -2.28 8.94
C SER A 205 10.40 -0.75 9.01
N TYR A 206 10.43 -0.15 10.21
CA TYR A 206 10.32 1.29 10.40
C TYR A 206 11.06 1.80 11.65
N ASN A 207 11.23 3.12 11.70
CA ASN A 207 11.75 3.85 12.84
C ASN A 207 10.72 4.88 13.32
N ILE A 208 10.62 5.02 14.65
CA ILE A 208 9.80 6.05 15.30
C ILE A 208 10.72 7.15 15.84
N ARG A 209 10.45 8.39 15.45
CA ARG A 209 11.20 9.57 15.91
C ARG A 209 10.27 10.56 16.60
N TRP A 210 10.69 11.05 17.76
CA TRP A 210 10.01 12.12 18.50
C TRP A 210 10.80 13.43 18.38
N VAL A 211 10.10 14.55 18.29
CA VAL A 211 10.70 15.89 18.19
C VAL A 211 9.90 16.89 19.02
N VAL A 212 10.57 17.69 19.84
CA VAL A 212 9.98 18.88 20.47
C VAL A 212 10.24 20.09 19.56
N ASN A 213 9.17 20.64 18.97
CA ASN A 213 9.27 21.43 17.73
C ASN A 213 9.50 22.93 17.96
N ASN A 214 9.20 23.44 19.15
CA ASN A 214 9.11 24.87 19.43
C ASN A 214 10.13 25.34 20.49
N ILE A 215 11.25 24.64 20.60
CA ILE A 215 12.37 24.99 21.47
C ILE A 215 13.70 24.94 20.73
N SER A 216 14.69 25.68 21.24
CA SER A 216 16.07 25.64 20.76
C SER A 216 17.05 25.41 21.91
N PRO A 217 17.97 24.43 21.82
CA PRO A 217 18.04 23.40 20.78
C PRO A 217 16.83 22.44 20.85
N PRO A 218 16.40 21.85 19.72
CA PRO A 218 15.33 20.86 19.72
C PRO A 218 15.71 19.63 20.55
N GLN A 219 14.71 19.02 21.18
CA GLN A 219 14.87 17.74 21.86
C GLN A 219 14.31 16.61 21.00
N TYR A 220 14.94 15.44 21.07
CA TYR A 220 14.62 14.28 20.24
C TYR A 220 14.46 13.02 21.09
N GLY A 221 13.63 12.10 20.59
CA GLY A 221 13.49 10.76 21.13
C GLY A 221 13.32 9.72 20.04
N LYS A 222 13.41 8.44 20.42
CA LYS A 222 13.21 7.31 19.51
C LYS A 222 12.38 6.22 20.16
N GLY A 223 11.69 5.43 19.34
CA GLY A 223 10.89 4.29 19.78
C GLY A 223 9.48 4.66 20.17
N ARG A 224 8.73 3.70 20.72
CA ARG A 224 7.30 3.84 21.01
C ARG A 224 6.98 4.79 22.17
N LYS A 225 7.94 4.99 23.08
CA LYS A 225 7.78 5.80 24.27
C LYS A 225 8.71 7.00 24.23
N PHE A 226 8.23 8.14 24.72
CA PHE A 226 9.03 9.35 24.85
C PHE A 226 8.71 10.05 26.17
N SER A 227 9.74 10.60 26.80
CA SER A 227 9.61 11.34 28.05
C SER A 227 10.30 12.70 27.91
N VAL A 228 9.63 13.77 28.32
CA VAL A 228 10.20 15.11 28.36
C VAL A 228 9.95 15.76 29.71
N VAL A 229 11.02 16.29 30.30
CA VAL A 229 10.93 17.13 31.51
C VAL A 229 10.63 18.56 31.05
N LEU A 230 9.53 19.11 31.53
CA LEU A 230 9.11 20.46 31.20
C LEU A 230 9.96 21.48 31.96
N GLU A 231 10.28 22.58 31.30
CA GLU A 231 11.25 23.58 31.75
C GLU A 231 10.68 24.96 31.37
N ASN A 232 11.23 26.04 31.89
CA ASN A 232 10.76 27.39 31.59
C ASN A 232 10.77 27.69 30.08
N ARG A 233 11.71 27.12 29.32
CA ARG A 233 11.76 27.26 27.84
C ARG A 233 10.61 26.59 27.11
N HIS A 234 9.86 25.69 27.76
CA HIS A 234 8.71 24.99 27.18
C HIS A 234 7.40 25.78 27.33
N VAL A 235 7.38 26.84 28.15
CA VAL A 235 6.23 27.74 28.32
C VAL A 235 5.92 28.44 27.00
N SER A 236 4.68 28.34 26.52
CA SER A 236 4.27 28.94 25.24
C SER A 236 2.80 29.30 25.21
N ALA A 237 2.50 30.56 24.84
CA ALA A 237 1.14 31.05 24.65
C ALA A 237 0.42 30.37 23.47
N ASN A 238 1.17 29.90 22.46
CA ASN A 238 0.61 29.23 21.29
C ASN A 238 0.56 27.70 21.46
N GLY A 239 0.96 27.20 22.62
CA GLY A 239 1.03 25.79 22.96
C GLY A 239 2.41 25.18 22.75
N PHE A 240 2.77 24.27 23.65
CA PHE A 240 3.92 23.37 23.53
C PHE A 240 3.62 22.28 22.50
N MET A 241 4.57 21.98 21.60
CA MET A 241 4.33 21.03 20.52
C MET A 241 5.38 19.91 20.47
N VAL A 242 4.90 18.68 20.68
CA VAL A 242 5.67 17.46 20.44
C VAL A 242 5.13 16.79 19.19
N SER A 243 6.02 16.32 18.31
CA SER A 243 5.64 15.53 17.15
C SER A 243 6.27 14.14 17.22
N VAL A 244 5.57 13.19 16.64
CA VAL A 244 6.05 11.83 16.41
C VAL A 244 5.94 11.52 14.92
N GLU A 245 6.96 10.87 14.40
CA GLU A 245 7.10 10.53 12.99
C GLU A 245 7.38 9.05 12.84
N MET A 246 6.77 8.46 11.81
CA MET A 246 7.06 7.10 11.37
C MET A 246 7.78 7.14 10.03
N ILE A 247 8.90 6.42 9.94
CA ILE A 247 9.75 6.40 8.75
C ILE A 247 10.08 4.94 8.46
N SER A 248 9.51 4.38 7.41
CA SER A 248 9.82 3.02 6.94
C SER A 248 11.22 2.93 6.34
N ASN A 249 11.75 1.72 6.18
CA ASN A 249 13.04 1.50 5.52
C ASN A 249 12.96 1.53 3.99
N LYS A 250 11.89 2.08 3.42
CA LYS A 250 11.68 2.21 1.98
C LYS A 250 12.48 3.39 1.42
N ASP A 251 12.74 3.35 0.12
CA ASP A 251 13.37 4.43 -0.65
C ASP A 251 12.41 5.58 -1.00
N TRP A 252 11.12 5.43 -0.67
CA TRP A 252 10.08 6.43 -0.78
C TRP A 252 9.26 6.49 0.50
N HIS A 253 8.62 7.63 0.77
CA HIS A 253 7.74 7.81 1.91
C HIS A 253 6.43 8.48 1.53
N ARG A 254 5.32 8.13 2.21
CA ARG A 254 3.97 8.66 1.92
C ARG A 254 3.91 10.19 1.84
N TYR A 255 4.68 10.88 2.70
CA TYR A 255 4.74 12.34 2.76
C TYR A 255 6.13 12.89 2.42
N GLY A 256 6.90 12.16 1.60
CA GLY A 256 8.22 12.56 1.11
C GLY A 256 9.36 12.30 2.09
N ASN A 257 9.22 12.68 3.37
CA ASN A 257 10.26 12.48 4.39
C ASN A 257 9.84 11.60 5.58
N ALA A 258 8.57 11.20 5.62
CA ALA A 258 8.00 10.32 6.62
C ALA A 258 6.76 9.64 6.03
N ASP A 259 6.43 8.47 6.55
CA ASP A 259 5.23 7.72 6.19
C ASP A 259 4.01 8.15 7.02
N ASP A 260 4.29 8.69 8.21
CA ASP A 260 3.27 9.23 9.10
C ASP A 260 3.83 10.31 10.03
N ARG A 261 3.01 11.32 10.39
CA ARG A 261 3.35 12.36 11.38
C ARG A 261 2.14 12.79 12.19
N ILE A 262 2.28 12.78 13.52
CA ILE A 262 1.29 13.33 14.46
C ILE A 262 1.95 14.44 15.28
N GLY A 263 1.27 15.58 15.41
CA GLY A 263 1.66 16.68 16.29
C GLY A 263 0.69 16.83 17.46
N LEU A 264 1.20 16.68 18.68
CA LEU A 264 0.50 16.90 19.94
C LEU A 264 0.73 18.34 20.42
N ARG A 265 -0.34 19.02 20.85
CA ARG A 265 -0.28 20.37 21.43
C ARG A 265 -0.73 20.38 22.88
N TYR A 266 0.04 21.02 23.75
CA TYR A 266 -0.25 21.15 25.18
C TYR A 266 -0.23 22.61 25.63
N SER A 267 -0.89 22.91 26.75
CA SER A 267 -0.80 24.20 27.42
C SER A 267 0.22 24.11 28.56
N ILE A 268 1.35 24.82 28.42
CA ILE A 268 2.36 24.93 29.49
C ILE A 268 2.32 26.33 30.07
N LEU A 269 1.92 26.43 31.32
CA LEU A 269 1.76 27.69 32.04
C LEU A 269 3.10 28.19 32.62
N PRO A 270 3.26 29.50 32.86
CA PRO A 270 4.43 30.06 33.54
C PRO A 270 4.67 29.43 34.93
N PRO A 271 5.91 29.44 35.44
CA PRO A 271 6.20 29.05 36.81
C PRO A 271 5.48 29.98 37.81
N VAL A 272 5.18 29.45 39.00
CA VAL A 272 4.60 30.21 40.14
C VAL A 272 5.73 30.71 41.02
#